data_AF-A0A382D0H5-F1
#
_entry.id   AF-A0A382D0H5-F1
#
_cell.length_a   1.000
_cell.length_b   1.000
_cell.length_c   1.000
_cell.angle_alpha   90.00
_cell.angle_beta   90.00
_cell.angle_gamma   90.00
#
_symmetry.space_group_name_H-M   'P 1'
#
loop_
_entity.id
_entity.type
_entity.pdbx_description
1 polymer ?
#
loop_
_entity_poly.entity_id
_entity_poly.type
_entity_poly.pdbx_seq_one_letter_code
_entity_poly.pdbx_strand_id
1 'polypeptide(L)' 'MAELTRDMFLNRDIVDEMKESYLNYSMSVIVSRALPDARDGLKPIHRRILYGMSELGSLWNRPYK' A
#
# COMPACT_ATOMS: atom_id res chain seq x y z
N MET A 1 -24.93 -6.52 33.33
CA MET A 1 -24.04 -5.43 32.85
C MET A 1 -22.56 -5.84 32.78
N ALA A 2 -22.07 -6.77 33.61
CA ALA A 2 -20.68 -7.26 33.54
C ALA A 2 -20.43 -8.40 32.53
N GLU A 3 -21.47 -9.13 32.10
CA GLU A 3 -21.32 -10.24 31.14
C GLU A 3 -21.24 -9.79 29.67
N LEU A 4 -21.79 -8.62 29.32
CA LEU A 4 -21.86 -8.15 27.93
C LEU A 4 -20.50 -7.64 27.39
N THR A 5 -19.55 -7.34 28.26
CA THR A 5 -18.25 -6.75 27.88
C THR A 5 -17.20 -7.81 27.52
N ARG A 6 -17.45 -9.09 27.83
CA ARG A 6 -16.45 -10.16 27.65
C ARG A 6 -16.29 -10.60 26.19
N ASP A 7 -17.33 -10.42 25.37
CA ASP A 7 -17.34 -10.80 23.95
C ASP A 7 -16.62 -9.79 23.02
N MET A 8 -16.20 -8.63 23.54
CA MET A 8 -15.50 -7.61 22.74
C MET A 8 -13.97 -7.81 22.66
N PHE A 9 -13.40 -8.76 23.41
CA PHE A 9 -11.96 -9.00 23.40
C PHE A 9 -11.63 -10.19 22.51
N LEU A 10 -11.09 -9.91 21.33
CA LEU A 10 -10.41 -10.91 20.51
C LEU A 10 -9.11 -11.30 21.22
N ASN A 11 -9.13 -12.43 21.92
CA ASN A 11 -7.90 -13.09 22.36
C ASN A 11 -7.15 -13.56 21.12
N ARG A 12 -6.04 -12.90 20.79
CA ARG A 12 -5.16 -13.27 19.69
C ARG A 12 -3.77 -13.55 20.24
N ASP A 13 -3.20 -14.67 19.82
CA ASP A 13 -1.85 -15.03 20.21
C ASP A 13 -0.84 -14.06 19.56
N ILE A 14 0.12 -13.59 20.36
CA ILE A 14 1.10 -12.58 19.92
C ILE A 14 2.03 -13.12 18.83
N VAL A 15 2.38 -14.41 18.88
CA VAL A 15 3.28 -15.03 17.89
C VAL A 15 2.57 -15.14 16.55
N ASP A 16 1.30 -15.54 16.58
CA ASP A 16 0.47 -15.62 15.37
C ASP A 16 0.22 -14.24 14.75
N GLU A 17 -0.13 -13.24 15.56
CA GLU A 17 -0.31 -11.85 15.10
C GLU A 17 0.97 -11.29 14.47
N MET A 18 2.12 -11.45 15.14
CA MET A 18 3.39 -10.93 14.65
C MET A 18 3.79 -11.56 13.31
N LYS A 19 3.59 -12.88 13.16
CA LYS A 19 3.89 -13.59 11.92
C LYS A 19 3.00 -13.12 10.77
N GLU A 20 1.69 -12.99 11.03
CA GLU A 20 0.73 -12.55 10.03
C GLU A 20 0.98 -11.10 9.61
N SER A 21 1.15 -10.20 10.58
CA SER A 21 1.47 -8.79 10.32
C SER A 21 2.77 -8.63 9.54
N TYR A 22 3.81 -9.41 9.90
CA TYR A 22 5.07 -9.40 9.16
C TYR A 22 4.90 -9.88 7.71
N LEU A 23 4.17 -10.97 7.50
CA LEU A 23 3.93 -11.52 6.17
C LEU A 23 3.11 -10.53 5.31
N ASN A 24 2.05 -9.96 5.88
CA ASN A 24 1.17 -9.00 5.21
C ASN A 24 1.93 -7.73 4.79
N TYR A 25 2.75 -7.19 5.69
CA TYR A 25 3.59 -6.05 5.37
C TYR A 25 4.63 -6.39 4.30
N SER A 26 5.32 -7.52 4.45
CA SER A 26 6.36 -7.96 3.51
C SER A 26 5.80 -8.14 2.10
N MET A 27 4.64 -8.81 1.97
CA MET A 27 3.97 -8.99 0.69
C MET A 27 3.54 -7.65 0.07
N SER A 28 2.99 -6.75 0.87
CA SER A 28 2.62 -5.39 0.42
C SER A 28 3.82 -4.61 -0.11
N VAL A 29 4.97 -4.70 0.57
CA VAL A 29 6.21 -4.06 0.13
C VAL A 29 6.71 -4.66 -1.19
N ILE A 30 6.79 -5.98 -1.29
CA ILE A 30 7.33 -6.68 -2.46
C ILE A 30 6.51 -6.32 -3.70
N VAL A 31 5.19 -6.49 -3.62
CA VAL A 31 4.29 -6.36 -4.78
C VAL A 31 3.98 -4.91 -5.12
N SER A 32 3.70 -4.08 -4.10
CA SER A 32 3.08 -2.76 -4.32
C SER A 32 4.02 -1.58 -4.11
N ARG A 33 5.32 -1.82 -3.87
CA ARG A 33 6.27 -0.73 -3.60
C ARG A 33 7.67 -0.97 -4.16
N ALA A 34 8.25 -2.13 -3.90
CA ALA A 34 9.67 -2.37 -4.11
C ALA A 34 9.98 -2.78 -5.55
N LEU A 35 9.28 -3.78 -6.08
CA LEU A 35 9.53 -4.33 -7.41
C LEU A 35 8.76 -3.56 -8.49
N PRO A 36 9.40 -3.25 -9.64
CA PRO A 36 8.70 -2.71 -10.80
C PRO A 36 7.89 -3.79 -11.51
N ASP A 37 6.86 -3.37 -12.26
CA ASP A 37 6.10 -4.27 -13.12
C ASP A 37 6.90 -4.61 -14.37
N ALA A 38 6.89 -5.87 -14.81
CA ALA A 38 7.66 -6.33 -15.96
C ALA A 38 7.19 -5.71 -17.29
N ARG A 39 5.93 -5.26 -17.37
CA ARG A 39 5.34 -4.73 -18.61
C ARG A 39 5.87 -3.35 -18.97
N ASP A 40 6.09 -2.51 -17.96
CA ASP A 40 6.46 -1.10 -18.14
C ASP A 40 7.77 -0.73 -17.42
N GLY A 41 8.30 -1.59 -16.56
CA GLY A 41 9.47 -1.31 -15.73
C GLY A 41 9.23 -0.25 -14.65
N LEU A 42 7.99 0.18 -14.42
CA LEU A 42 7.66 1.27 -13.52
C LEU A 42 7.22 0.76 -12.15
N LYS A 43 7.72 1.45 -11.12
CA LYS A 43 7.17 1.32 -9.76
C LYS A 43 5.80 2.02 -9.68
N PRO A 44 4.91 1.60 -8.76
CA PRO A 44 3.59 2.21 -8.60
C PRO A 44 3.60 3.74 -8.42
N ILE A 45 4.63 4.29 -7.76
CA ILE A 45 4.77 5.75 -7.57
C ILE A 45 4.98 6.50 -8.90
N HIS A 46 5.81 5.97 -9.81
CA HIS A 46 6.06 6.60 -11.10
C HIS A 46 4.79 6.64 -11.95
N ARG A 47 4.02 5.54 -11.97
CA ARG A 47 2.75 5.46 -12.70
C ARG A 47 1.75 6.51 -12.21
N ARG A 48 1.65 6.70 -10.90
CA ARG A 48 0.77 7.72 -10.29
C ARG A 48 1.21 9.14 -10.63
N ILE A 49 2.52 9.42 -10.62
CA ILE A 49 3.06 10.73 -10.99
C ILE A 49 2.75 11.03 -12.46
N LEU A 50 3.08 10.11 -13.37
CA LEU A 50 2.84 10.30 -14.81
C LEU A 50 1.35 10.47 -15.11
N TYR A 51 0.49 9.68 -14.46
CA TYR A 51 -0.96 9.83 -14.57
C TYR A 51 -1.43 11.20 -14.06
N GLY A 52 -0.99 11.63 -12.87
CA GLY A 52 -1.33 12.94 -12.33
C GLY A 52 -0.82 14.10 -13.20
N MET A 53 0.38 13.98 -13.79
CA MET A 53 0.90 14.96 -14.73
C MET A 53 0.05 15.05 -16.00
N SER A 54 -0.45 13.92 -16.49
CA SER A 54 -1.38 13.86 -17.63
C SER A 54 -2.69 14.58 -17.31
N GLU A 55 -3.31 14.28 -16.16
CA GLU A 55 -4.58 14.90 -15.71
C GLU A 55 -4.43 16.42 -15.48
N LEU A 56 -3.28 16.86 -14.95
CA LEU A 56 -2.96 18.28 -14.77
C LEU A 56 -2.59 19.01 -16.08
N GLY A 57 -2.46 18.26 -17.18
CA GLY A 57 -1.99 18.74 -18.46
C GLY A 57 -0.57 19.32 -18.41
N SER A 58 0.30 18.76 -17.58
CA SER A 58 1.72 19.15 -17.48
C SER A 58 2.51 18.48 -18.61
N LEU A 59 2.36 19.04 -19.81
CA LEU A 59 3.03 18.57 -21.01
C LEU A 59 4.31 19.36 -21.26
N TRP A 60 5.23 18.75 -22.00
CA TRP A 60 6.53 19.32 -22.36
C TRP A 60 6.46 20.71 -23.05
N ASN A 61 5.33 21.05 -23.67
CA ASN A 61 5.10 22.30 -24.39
C ASN A 61 4.44 23.39 -23.54
N ARG A 62 4.29 23.19 -22.23
CA ARG A 62 3.63 24.14 -21.33
C ARG A 62 4.60 24.72 -20.31
N PRO A 63 4.32 25.93 -19.77
CA PRO A 63 5.13 26.52 -18.70
C PRO A 63 5.16 25.63 -17.45
N TYR A 64 6.25 25.71 -16.69
CA TYR A 64 6.39 25.02 -15.41
C TYR A 64 5.32 25.49 -14.41
N LYS A 65 4.88 24.56 -13.57
CA LYS A 65 3.97 24.78 -12.45
C LYS A 65 4.67 24.48 -11.14
#